data_AF-A0A7V1RI00-F1
#
_entry.id   AF-A0A7V1RI00-F1
#
_cell.length_a   1.000
_cell.length_b   1.000
_cell.length_c   1.000
_cell.angle_alpha   90.00
_cell.angle_beta   90.00
_cell.angle_gamma   90.00
#
_symmetry.space_group_name_H-M   'P 1'
#
loop_
_entity.id
_entity.type
_entity.pdbx_description
1 polymer ?
#
loop_
_entity_poly.entity_id
_entity_poly.type
_entity_poly.pdbx_seq_one_letter_code
_entity_poly.pdbx_strand_id
1 'polypeptide(L)'
;MWTRRLHLDVLSEDQAEAIHDAALRLLEDVGVRFSFEPALRRFREAGCALEGDLVRLERGFVAEQLERAPSSFTVHGRNPERSIVVGGEHLSLAPTGGAPFVLDPERGKRPPTAEDHATFVRFTHAVPVFHLNESGIVEPADLPVESRHLDMDLDVLRWSDKPYFPVGAT
;
A
#
# COMPACT_ATOMS: atom_id res chain seq x y z
N MET A 1 8.78 -19.10 2.52
CA MET A 1 7.75 -18.27 3.18
C MET A 1 7.99 -18.36 4.68
N TRP A 2 8.22 -17.23 5.36
CA TRP A 2 8.51 -17.22 6.78
C TRP A 2 7.20 -17.43 7.56
N THR A 3 7.05 -18.58 8.21
CA THR A 3 5.84 -18.98 8.94
C THR A 3 6.00 -18.87 10.46
N ARG A 4 6.93 -18.03 10.95
CA ARG A 4 7.19 -17.91 12.39
C ARG A 4 6.66 -16.61 12.97
N ARG A 5 5.75 -16.81 13.92
CA ARG A 5 5.03 -15.86 14.76
C ARG A 5 5.97 -14.97 15.58
N LEU A 6 5.77 -13.67 15.49
CA LEU A 6 5.96 -12.72 16.61
C LEU A 6 4.62 -11.99 16.76
N HIS A 7 3.61 -12.70 17.25
CA HIS A 7 2.36 -12.09 17.69
C HIS A 7 2.59 -11.59 19.12
N LEU A 8 2.69 -10.28 19.28
CA LEU A 8 2.84 -9.65 20.58
C LEU A 8 1.57 -8.87 20.87
N ASP A 9 0.72 -9.44 21.72
CA ASP A 9 -0.48 -8.79 22.23
C ASP A 9 -0.10 -7.78 23.30
N VAL A 10 0.09 -6.53 22.89
CA VAL A 10 0.45 -5.42 23.78
C VAL A 10 -0.77 -4.77 24.45
N LEU A 11 -1.98 -5.03 23.94
CA LEU A 11 -3.24 -4.50 24.46
C LEU A 11 -4.11 -5.63 25.00
N SER A 12 -4.86 -5.37 26.07
CA SER A 12 -5.98 -6.23 26.46
C SER A 12 -7.15 -6.08 25.49
N GLU A 13 -8.08 -7.03 25.52
CA GLU A 13 -9.31 -6.98 24.72
C GLU A 13 -10.12 -5.70 25.00
N ASP A 14 -10.30 -5.35 26.28
CA ASP A 14 -10.97 -4.10 26.68
C ASP A 14 -10.27 -2.84 26.14
N GLN A 15 -8.94 -2.85 26.05
CA GLN A 15 -8.17 -1.72 25.51
C GLN A 15 -8.33 -1.61 24.00
N ALA A 16 -8.31 -2.74 23.29
CA ALA A 16 -8.56 -2.77 21.86
C ALA A 16 -10.00 -2.30 21.53
N GLU A 17 -10.99 -2.75 22.30
CA GLU A 17 -12.39 -2.35 22.15
C GLU A 17 -12.57 -0.85 22.43
N ALA A 18 -11.91 -0.31 23.46
CA ALA A 18 -11.94 1.12 23.76
C ALA A 18 -11.36 1.97 22.61
N ILE A 19 -10.30 1.51 21.95
CA ILE A 19 -9.73 2.17 20.76
C ILE A 19 -10.69 2.06 19.57
N HIS A 20 -11.28 0.89 19.35
CA HIS A 20 -12.25 0.67 18.28
C HIS A 20 -13.46 1.61 18.42
N ASP A 21 -14.06 1.66 19.60
CA ASP A 21 -15.19 2.53 19.92
C ASP A 21 -14.84 4.02 19.81
N ALA A 22 -13.61 4.42 20.20
CA ALA A 22 -13.14 5.79 19.99
C ALA A 22 -12.94 6.14 18.52
N ALA A 23 -12.38 5.23 17.70
CA ALA A 23 -12.24 5.43 16.27
C ALA A 23 -13.61 5.57 15.58
N LEU A 24 -14.57 4.73 15.97
CA LEU A 24 -15.94 4.81 15.49
C LEU A 24 -16.61 6.15 15.83
N ARG A 25 -16.46 6.66 17.07
CA ARG A 25 -16.93 8.03 17.41
C ARG A 25 -16.31 9.09 16.51
N LEU A 26 -15.00 9.02 16.24
CA LEU A 26 -14.34 10.00 15.37
C LEU A 26 -14.93 9.96 13.94
N LEU A 27 -15.15 8.77 13.39
CA LEU A 27 -15.74 8.63 12.07
C LEU A 27 -17.19 9.13 12.01
N GLU A 28 -17.96 8.91 13.07
CA GLU A 28 -19.37 9.28 13.19
C GLU A 28 -19.56 10.78 13.46
N ASP A 29 -18.88 11.33 14.47
CA ASP A 29 -19.08 12.72 14.93
C ASP A 29 -18.24 13.72 14.13
N VAL A 30 -16.97 13.38 13.85
CA VAL A 30 -16.00 14.28 13.21
C VAL A 30 -15.98 14.08 11.69
N GLY A 31 -15.95 12.82 11.23
CA GLY A 31 -15.90 12.46 9.82
C GLY A 31 -14.52 12.61 9.16
N VAL A 32 -14.46 12.35 7.87
CA VAL A 32 -13.24 12.37 7.04
C VAL A 32 -13.50 13.18 5.76
N ARG A 33 -12.55 14.02 5.36
CA ARG A 33 -12.64 14.78 4.11
C ARG A 33 -12.14 13.97 2.92
N PHE A 34 -12.94 13.94 1.85
CA PHE A 34 -12.61 13.30 0.60
C PHE A 34 -12.60 14.34 -0.53
N SER A 35 -11.42 14.74 -0.97
CA SER A 35 -11.23 15.71 -2.06
C SER A 35 -11.40 15.11 -3.46
N PHE A 36 -12.20 14.05 -3.60
CA PHE A 36 -12.42 13.33 -4.85
C PHE A 36 -13.91 13.08 -5.08
N GLU A 37 -14.49 13.82 -6.03
CA GLU A 37 -15.93 13.82 -6.30
C GLU A 37 -16.52 12.41 -6.57
N PRO A 38 -15.86 11.50 -7.32
CA PRO A 38 -16.37 10.14 -7.48
C PRO A 38 -16.50 9.36 -6.16
N ALA A 39 -15.62 9.60 -5.17
CA ALA A 39 -15.75 8.99 -3.85
C ALA A 39 -16.96 9.57 -3.10
N LEU A 40 -17.14 10.90 -3.12
CA LEU A 40 -18.30 11.56 -2.51
C LEU A 40 -19.62 11.04 -3.08
N ARG A 41 -19.69 10.78 -4.39
CA ARG A 41 -20.87 10.16 -5.03
C ARG A 41 -21.16 8.77 -4.48
N ARG A 42 -20.14 7.92 -4.34
CA ARG A 42 -20.28 6.57 -3.77
C ARG A 42 -20.80 6.59 -2.34
N PHE A 43 -20.28 7.50 -1.50
CA PHE A 43 -20.78 7.67 -0.14
C PHE A 43 -22.23 8.17 -0.09
N ARG A 44 -22.59 9.10 -0.98
CA ARG A 44 -23.97 9.58 -1.10
C ARG A 44 -24.94 8.47 -1.54
N GLU A 45 -24.55 7.66 -2.51
CA GLU A 45 -25.31 6.49 -2.97
C GLU A 45 -25.46 5.43 -1.87
N ALA A 46 -24.45 5.30 -1.00
CA ALA A 46 -24.47 4.42 0.16
C ALA A 46 -25.27 5.00 1.36
N GLY A 47 -25.82 6.22 1.24
CA GLY A 47 -26.62 6.86 2.28
C GLY A 47 -25.82 7.53 3.40
N CYS A 48 -24.50 7.70 3.25
CA CYS A 48 -23.70 8.42 4.24
C CYS A 48 -24.07 9.91 4.30
N ALA A 49 -23.92 10.52 5.47
CA ALA A 49 -24.11 11.95 5.67
C ALA A 49 -22.89 12.74 5.15
N LEU A 50 -23.13 13.73 4.28
CA LEU A 50 -22.10 14.57 3.68
C LEU A 50 -22.34 16.06 3.98
N GLU A 51 -21.27 16.78 4.34
CA GLU A 51 -21.22 18.24 4.44
C GLU A 51 -20.11 18.76 3.53
N GLY A 52 -20.44 19.06 2.26
CA GLY A 52 -19.44 19.38 1.26
C GLY A 52 -18.56 18.17 0.93
N ASP A 53 -17.26 18.26 1.22
CA ASP A 53 -16.28 17.18 1.06
C ASP A 53 -16.08 16.34 2.34
N LEU A 54 -16.75 16.70 3.44
CA LEU A 54 -16.72 15.95 4.70
C LEU A 54 -17.76 14.83 4.67
N VAL A 55 -17.33 13.59 4.92
CA VAL A 55 -18.18 12.40 5.03
C VAL A 55 -18.16 11.91 6.47
N ARG A 56 -19.33 11.77 7.09
CA ARG A 56 -19.49 11.06 8.37
C ARG A 56 -19.90 9.62 8.12
N LEU A 57 -19.22 8.68 8.77
CA LEU A 57 -19.42 7.24 8.61
C LEU A 57 -20.03 6.69 9.88
N GLU A 58 -21.31 6.29 9.81
CA GLU A 58 -21.99 5.66 10.94
C GLU A 58 -21.40 4.28 11.23
N ARG A 59 -21.45 3.86 12.49
CA ARG A 59 -20.87 2.60 12.97
C ARG A 59 -21.43 1.38 12.25
N GLY A 60 -22.74 1.38 12.00
CA GLY A 60 -23.41 0.31 11.26
C GLY A 60 -22.88 0.19 9.84
N PHE A 61 -22.66 1.33 9.17
CA PHE A 61 -22.06 1.34 7.83
C PHE A 61 -20.63 0.80 7.84
N VAL A 62 -19.80 1.24 8.80
CA VAL A 62 -18.41 0.76 8.94
C VAL A 62 -18.39 -0.75 9.18
N ALA A 63 -19.21 -1.26 10.10
CA ALA A 63 -19.31 -2.69 10.40
C ALA A 63 -19.74 -3.49 9.16
N GLU A 64 -20.78 -3.04 8.43
CA GLU A 64 -21.25 -3.69 7.21
C GLU A 64 -20.16 -3.74 6.13
N GLN A 65 -19.37 -2.66 5.96
CA GLN A 65 -18.28 -2.68 4.98
C GLN A 65 -17.13 -3.59 5.41
N LEU A 66 -16.83 -3.67 6.71
CA LEU A 66 -15.81 -4.57 7.24
C LEU A 66 -16.17 -6.05 7.05
N GLU A 67 -17.45 -6.42 7.21
CA GLU A 67 -17.92 -7.80 6.97
C GLU A 67 -17.72 -8.26 5.52
N ARG A 68 -17.72 -7.32 4.56
CA ARG A 68 -17.48 -7.61 3.14
C ARG A 68 -15.99 -7.79 2.81
N ALA A 69 -15.09 -7.35 3.69
CA ALA A 69 -13.65 -7.46 3.46
C ALA A 69 -13.17 -8.90 3.68
N PRO A 70 -12.45 -9.50 2.73
CA PRO A 70 -11.92 -10.85 2.91
C PRO A 70 -10.84 -10.86 4.00
N SER A 71 -10.86 -11.87 4.87
CA SER A 71 -9.82 -12.06 5.89
C SER A 71 -8.47 -12.48 5.29
N SER A 72 -8.46 -12.99 4.05
CA SER A 72 -7.26 -13.30 3.28
C SER A 72 -7.53 -13.31 1.78
N PHE A 73 -6.51 -12.95 0.98
CA PHE A 73 -6.55 -13.02 -0.48
C PHE A 73 -5.15 -13.29 -1.07
N THR A 74 -5.09 -13.71 -2.33
CA THR A 74 -3.83 -13.97 -3.04
C THR A 74 -3.48 -12.78 -3.94
N VAL A 75 -2.24 -12.30 -3.87
CA VAL A 75 -1.67 -11.38 -4.86
C VAL A 75 -0.85 -12.21 -5.85
N HIS A 76 -1.30 -12.24 -7.10
CA HIS A 76 -0.70 -13.07 -8.13
C HIS A 76 0.57 -12.43 -8.71
N GLY A 77 1.65 -13.21 -8.73
CA GLY A 77 2.85 -12.87 -9.50
C GLY A 77 2.73 -13.31 -10.96
N ARG A 78 3.52 -12.70 -11.84
CA ARG A 78 3.65 -13.16 -13.24
C ARG A 78 4.19 -14.59 -13.30
N ASN A 79 5.09 -14.93 -12.38
CA ASN A 79 5.40 -16.31 -12.05
C ASN A 79 4.44 -16.78 -10.92
N PRO A 80 3.53 -17.74 -11.18
CA PRO A 80 2.59 -18.22 -10.18
C PRO A 80 3.25 -18.73 -8.89
N GLU A 81 4.46 -19.29 -8.99
CA GLU A 81 5.25 -19.80 -7.85
C GLU A 81 5.67 -18.69 -6.87
N ARG A 82 5.59 -17.43 -7.30
CA ARG A 82 5.92 -16.25 -6.48
C ARG A 82 4.69 -15.48 -6.00
N SER A 83 3.49 -16.00 -6.26
CA SER A 83 2.27 -15.41 -5.70
C SER A 83 2.33 -15.44 -4.17
N ILE A 84 1.77 -14.41 -3.54
CA ILE A 84 1.76 -14.29 -2.09
C ILE A 84 0.33 -14.33 -1.57
N VAL A 85 0.20 -14.68 -0.30
CA VAL A 85 -1.07 -14.56 0.44
C VAL A 85 -0.94 -13.37 1.38
N VAL A 86 -1.96 -12.50 1.37
CA VAL A 86 -2.15 -11.40 2.31
C VAL A 86 -3.23 -11.83 3.31
N GLY A 87 -2.99 -11.59 4.61
CA GLY A 87 -3.87 -11.99 5.70
C GLY A 87 -3.45 -13.30 6.39
N GLY A 88 -4.17 -13.66 7.46
CA GLY A 88 -3.82 -14.79 8.32
C GLY A 88 -2.43 -14.64 8.96
N GLU A 89 -1.69 -15.74 9.04
CA GLU A 89 -0.33 -15.77 9.62
C GLU A 89 0.78 -15.52 8.56
N HIS A 90 0.42 -15.04 7.36
CA HIS A 90 1.37 -14.83 6.27
C HIS A 90 2.08 -13.48 6.40
N LEU A 91 3.41 -13.51 6.45
CA LEU A 91 4.25 -12.32 6.35
C LEU A 91 4.81 -12.19 4.93
N SER A 92 4.46 -11.09 4.27
CA SER A 92 5.05 -10.69 2.98
C SER A 92 5.80 -9.38 3.17
N LEU A 93 6.99 -9.29 2.59
CA LEU A 93 7.90 -8.16 2.74
C LEU A 93 8.17 -7.52 1.38
N ALA A 94 8.05 -6.20 1.31
CA ALA A 94 8.34 -5.38 0.15
C ALA A 94 9.53 -4.46 0.44
N PRO A 95 10.20 -3.92 -0.59
CA PRO A 95 11.09 -2.78 -0.41
C PRO A 95 10.30 -1.54 0.07
N THR A 96 11.03 -0.49 0.44
CA THR A 96 10.39 0.81 0.71
C THR A 96 9.89 1.44 -0.58
N GLY A 97 8.83 2.25 -0.48
CA GLY A 97 8.31 3.10 -1.55
C GLY A 97 8.42 4.59 -1.27
N GLY A 98 8.48 5.40 -2.31
CA GLY A 98 8.40 6.86 -2.31
C GLY A 98 9.68 7.60 -1.94
N ALA A 99 10.86 6.95 -1.98
CA ALA A 99 12.10 7.60 -1.58
C ALA A 99 12.55 8.66 -2.61
N PRO A 100 12.63 9.96 -2.23
CA PRO A 100 12.99 11.04 -3.17
C PRO A 100 14.51 11.21 -3.35
N PHE A 101 15.31 10.44 -2.61
CA PHE A 101 16.77 10.47 -2.68
C PHE A 101 17.33 9.06 -2.51
N VAL A 102 18.46 8.82 -3.17
CA VAL A 102 19.32 7.65 -2.93
C VAL A 102 20.56 8.08 -2.15
N LEU A 103 21.10 7.16 -1.35
CA LEU A 103 22.39 7.32 -0.69
C LEU A 103 23.39 6.38 -1.36
N ASP A 104 24.36 6.98 -2.03
CA ASP A 104 25.43 6.28 -2.73
C ASP A 104 26.74 6.43 -1.93
N PRO A 105 27.47 5.34 -1.62
CA PRO A 105 28.72 5.42 -0.86
C PRO A 105 29.81 6.28 -1.51
N GLU A 106 29.82 6.38 -2.84
CA GLU A 106 30.82 7.12 -3.61
C GLU A 106 30.32 8.53 -3.96
N ARG A 107 29.02 8.66 -4.30
CA ARG A 107 28.42 9.90 -4.82
C ARG A 107 27.63 10.70 -3.79
N GLY A 108 27.44 10.15 -2.59
CA GLY A 108 26.67 10.76 -1.52
C GLY A 108 25.15 10.71 -1.74
N LYS A 109 24.41 11.56 -1.00
CA LYS A 109 22.95 11.68 -1.13
C LYS A 109 22.60 12.50 -2.38
N ARG A 110 21.78 11.95 -3.26
CA ARG A 110 21.39 12.59 -4.53
C ARG A 110 19.99 12.16 -4.98
N PRO A 111 19.33 12.91 -5.88
CA PRO A 111 18.13 12.44 -6.55
C PRO A 111 18.38 11.10 -7.29
N PRO A 112 17.39 10.20 -7.34
CA PRO A 112 17.49 8.94 -8.07
C PRO A 112 17.45 9.16 -9.58
N THR A 113 18.04 8.24 -10.33
CA THR A 113 17.88 8.12 -11.78
C THR A 113 17.06 6.90 -12.14
N ALA A 114 16.67 6.78 -13.41
CA ALA A 114 16.04 5.56 -13.94
C ALA A 114 16.93 4.31 -13.73
N GLU A 115 18.26 4.45 -13.80
CA GLU A 115 19.17 3.32 -13.55
C GLU A 115 19.20 2.92 -12.07
N ASP A 116 19.07 3.87 -11.14
CA ASP A 116 18.94 3.54 -9.72
C ASP A 116 17.65 2.74 -9.49
N HIS A 117 16.55 3.16 -10.10
CA HIS A 117 15.27 2.45 -10.05
C HIS A 117 15.41 1.00 -10.53
N ALA A 118 15.93 0.79 -11.75
CA ALA A 118 16.16 -0.54 -12.30
C ALA A 118 17.10 -1.38 -11.41
N THR A 119 18.11 -0.75 -10.79
CA THR A 119 19.01 -1.41 -9.84
C THR A 119 18.28 -1.88 -8.59
N PHE A 120 17.43 -1.06 -7.99
CA PHE A 120 16.63 -1.46 -6.83
C PHE A 120 15.60 -2.54 -7.17
N VAL A 121 14.97 -2.49 -8.34
CA VAL A 121 14.06 -3.54 -8.80
C VAL A 121 14.78 -4.89 -8.90
N ARG A 122 15.96 -4.91 -9.55
CA ARG A 122 16.81 -6.12 -9.67
C ARG A 122 17.29 -6.62 -8.31
N PHE A 123 17.70 -5.71 -7.43
CA PHE A 123 18.10 -6.03 -6.06
C PHE A 123 16.96 -6.68 -5.28
N THR A 124 15.78 -6.04 -5.29
CA THR A 124 14.57 -6.56 -4.65
C THR A 124 14.22 -7.94 -5.20
N HIS A 125 14.35 -8.17 -6.51
CA HIS A 125 14.13 -9.47 -7.12
C HIS A 125 15.13 -10.53 -6.62
N ALA A 126 16.43 -10.20 -6.63
CA ALA A 126 17.51 -11.11 -6.26
C ALA A 126 17.52 -11.49 -4.77
N VAL A 127 17.09 -10.59 -3.89
CA VAL A 127 17.07 -10.83 -2.45
C VAL A 127 15.88 -11.72 -2.06
N PRO A 128 16.10 -12.89 -1.42
CA PRO A 128 15.04 -13.83 -1.08
C PRO A 128 14.04 -13.36 -0.01
N VAL A 129 14.42 -12.35 0.78
CA VAL A 129 13.58 -11.83 1.87
C VAL A 129 12.41 -11.00 1.36
N PHE A 130 12.54 -10.39 0.18
CA PHE A 130 11.45 -9.65 -0.44
C PHE A 130 10.56 -10.61 -1.24
N HIS A 131 9.27 -10.55 -0.98
CA HIS A 131 8.27 -11.41 -1.59
C HIS A 131 7.53 -10.69 -2.72
N LEU A 132 7.45 -9.36 -2.64
CA LEU A 132 6.89 -8.48 -3.67
C LEU A 132 7.87 -7.37 -4.03
N ASN A 133 7.71 -6.84 -5.23
CA ASN A 133 8.42 -5.66 -5.73
C ASN A 133 7.50 -4.43 -5.64
N GLU A 134 8.03 -3.26 -5.96
CA GLU A 134 7.27 -2.01 -5.99
C GLU A 134 7.83 -1.15 -7.12
N SER A 135 6.96 -0.49 -7.89
CA SER A 135 7.41 0.47 -8.91
C SER A 135 7.86 1.78 -8.30
N GLY A 136 7.31 2.15 -7.16
CA GLY A 136 7.62 3.40 -6.46
C GLY A 136 8.87 3.37 -5.58
N ILE A 137 9.81 2.42 -5.73
CA ILE A 137 10.91 2.26 -4.73
C ILE A 137 11.71 3.56 -4.54
N VAL A 138 12.01 4.21 -5.66
CA VAL A 138 12.62 5.54 -5.74
C VAL A 138 11.93 6.30 -6.87
N GLU A 139 12.02 7.62 -6.84
CA GLU A 139 11.42 8.49 -7.86
C GLU A 139 12.49 9.01 -8.83
N PRO A 140 12.62 8.45 -10.06
CA PRO A 140 13.59 8.92 -11.04
C PRO A 140 13.39 10.41 -11.36
N ALA A 141 14.41 11.22 -11.09
CA ALA A 141 14.39 12.66 -11.32
C ALA A 141 14.82 13.03 -12.75
N ASP A 142 15.37 12.09 -13.50
CA ASP A 142 15.81 12.24 -14.89
C ASP A 142 14.73 11.81 -15.91
N LEU A 143 13.55 11.40 -15.45
CA LEU A 143 12.39 11.08 -16.28
C LEU A 143 11.26 12.13 -16.13
N PRO A 144 10.44 12.38 -17.17
CA PRO A 144 9.28 13.26 -17.07
C PRO A 144 8.27 12.74 -16.04
N VAL A 145 7.81 13.59 -15.13
CA VAL A 145 6.94 13.20 -13.99
C VAL A 145 5.63 12.55 -14.46
N GLU A 146 5.10 13.06 -15.56
CA GLU A 146 3.82 12.73 -16.17
C GLU A 146 3.81 11.33 -16.78
N SER A 147 4.98 10.77 -17.08
CA SER A 147 5.12 9.46 -17.74
C SER A 147 6.07 8.50 -17.04
N ARG A 148 6.89 8.94 -16.08
CA ARG A 148 7.92 8.08 -15.45
C ARG A 148 7.37 6.81 -14.79
N HIS A 149 6.10 6.84 -14.38
CA HIS A 149 5.41 5.67 -13.84
C HIS A 149 5.35 4.50 -14.86
N LEU A 150 5.29 4.79 -16.16
CA LEU A 150 5.32 3.78 -17.22
C LEU A 150 6.69 3.09 -17.30
N ASP A 151 7.78 3.87 -17.22
CA ASP A 151 9.14 3.34 -17.19
C ASP A 151 9.39 2.53 -15.91
N MET A 152 8.89 3.00 -14.77
CA MET A 152 9.00 2.31 -13.48
C MET A 152 8.26 0.97 -13.48
N ASP A 153 7.01 0.94 -13.94
CA ASP A 153 6.25 -0.31 -14.09
C ASP A 153 6.92 -1.27 -15.09
N LEU A 154 7.43 -0.75 -16.21
CA LEU A 154 8.13 -1.55 -17.21
C LEU A 154 9.40 -2.18 -16.63
N ASP A 155 10.17 -1.46 -15.82
CA ASP A 155 11.33 -2.00 -15.13
C ASP A 155 10.96 -3.19 -14.24
N VAL A 156 9.89 -3.07 -13.45
CA VAL A 156 9.42 -4.18 -12.61
C VAL A 156 9.02 -5.38 -13.45
N LEU A 157 8.24 -5.16 -14.51
CA LEU A 157 7.81 -6.23 -15.42
C LEU A 157 8.99 -6.90 -16.15
N ARG A 158 10.02 -6.14 -16.50
CA ARG A 158 11.20 -6.60 -17.22
C ARG A 158 12.16 -7.37 -16.32
N TRP A 159 12.41 -6.87 -15.12
CA TRP A 159 13.47 -7.35 -14.24
C TRP A 159 13.00 -8.25 -13.09
N SER A 160 11.68 -8.38 -12.90
CA SER A 160 11.09 -9.20 -11.85
C SER A 160 9.88 -10.00 -12.36
N ASP A 161 9.65 -11.14 -11.71
CA ASP A 161 8.47 -12.00 -11.86
C ASP A 161 7.68 -12.14 -10.54
N LYS A 162 8.13 -11.46 -9.46
CA LYS A 162 7.40 -11.28 -8.21
C LYS A 162 6.15 -10.42 -8.45
N PRO A 163 5.07 -10.61 -7.68
CA PRO A 163 3.97 -9.63 -7.63
C PRO A 163 4.51 -8.24 -7.25
N TYR A 164 3.82 -7.17 -7.65
CA TYR A 164 4.27 -5.82 -7.36
C TYR A 164 3.13 -4.81 -7.15
N PHE A 165 3.45 -3.71 -6.49
CA PHE A 165 2.58 -2.54 -6.41
C PHE A 165 2.93 -1.57 -7.55
N PRO A 166 2.01 -1.33 -8.50
CA PRO A 166 2.22 -0.35 -9.55
C PRO A 166 2.06 1.07 -8.99
N VAL A 167 2.79 2.01 -9.57
CA VAL A 167 2.53 3.44 -9.35
C VAL A 167 1.63 3.90 -10.49
N GLY A 168 0.38 4.22 -10.18
CA GLY A 168 -0.51 4.86 -11.15
C GLY A 168 -0.15 6.33 -11.34
N ALA A 169 -0.47 6.90 -12.50
CA ALA A 169 -0.55 8.35 -12.62
C ALA A 169 -1.59 8.88 -11.61
N THR A 170 -1.15 9.65 -10.63
CA THR A 170 -2.02 10.46 -9.76
C THR A 170 -2.41 11.75 -10.46
#